data_AF-A0A3B8PL33-F1
#
_entry.id   AF-A0A3B8PL33-F1
#
_cell.length_a   1.000
_cell.length_b   1.000
_cell.length_c   1.000
_cell.angle_alpha   90.00
_cell.angle_beta   90.00
_cell.angle_gamma   90.00
#
_symmetry.space_group_name_H-M   'P 1'
#
loop_
_entity.id
_entity.type
_entity.pdbx_description
1 polymer ?
#
loop_
_entity_poly.entity_id
_entity_poly.type
_entity_poly.pdbx_seq_one_letter_code
_entity_poly.pdbx_strand_id
1 'polypeptide(L)'
;MSLTESQLDEFHERGFLFFPGLLEATRTCELQESLTTVLERRGPEVIREESDGVAPRLVFGAHQFSEPFGQLASSPDLVSPVGQILEDEIYLHQSRINPKMGMGQGGAWTWHQDYPPWKTIDGMAEPRC
;
A
#
# COMPACT_ATOMS: atom_id res chain seq x y z
N MET A 1 -5.65 -14.60 7.51
CA MET A 1 -6.30 -15.62 6.67
C MET A 1 -5.26 -16.48 5.94
N SER A 2 -5.63 -17.65 5.43
CA SER A 2 -4.75 -18.46 4.55
C SER A 2 -5.34 -18.57 3.15
N LEU A 3 -4.48 -18.54 2.13
CA LEU A 3 -4.84 -18.79 0.74
C LEU A 3 -5.11 -20.27 0.50
N THR A 4 -6.09 -20.55 -0.35
CA THR A 4 -6.35 -21.89 -0.91
C THR A 4 -5.38 -22.19 -2.06
N GLU A 5 -5.20 -23.47 -2.39
CA GLU A 5 -4.37 -23.88 -3.55
C GLU A 5 -4.83 -23.20 -4.85
N SER A 6 -6.14 -23.15 -5.09
CA SER A 6 -6.71 -22.46 -6.26
C SER A 6 -6.35 -20.97 -6.32
N GLN A 7 -6.29 -20.28 -5.18
CA GLN A 7 -5.87 -18.88 -5.13
C GLN A 7 -4.35 -18.73 -5.36
N LEU A 8 -3.54 -19.68 -4.89
CA LEU A 8 -2.11 -19.68 -5.20
C LEU A 8 -1.88 -19.87 -6.71
N ASP A 9 -2.59 -20.82 -7.32
CA ASP A 9 -2.54 -21.05 -8.77
C ASP A 9 -3.00 -19.82 -9.56
N GLU A 10 -4.11 -19.20 -9.14
CA GLU A 10 -4.61 -17.96 -9.76
C GLU A 10 -3.57 -16.83 -9.67
N PHE A 11 -2.89 -16.67 -8.53
CA PHE A 11 -1.84 -15.68 -8.38
C PHE A 11 -0.66 -15.96 -9.31
N HIS A 12 -0.22 -17.22 -9.41
CA HIS A 12 0.88 -17.61 -10.30
C HIS A 12 0.54 -17.42 -11.78
N GLU A 13 -0.72 -17.63 -12.18
CA GLU A 13 -1.16 -17.45 -13.57
C GLU A 13 -1.40 -15.97 -13.93
N ARG A 14 -2.06 -15.21 -13.04
CA ARG A 14 -2.57 -13.86 -13.34
C ARG A 14 -1.69 -12.74 -12.80
N GLY A 15 -0.87 -13.02 -11.80
CA GLY A 15 -0.05 -12.04 -11.07
C GLY A 15 -0.82 -11.18 -10.06
N PHE A 16 -2.09 -11.49 -9.75
CA PHE A 16 -2.85 -10.78 -8.71
C PHE A 16 -4.03 -11.60 -8.17
N LEU A 17 -4.49 -11.23 -6.96
CA LEU A 17 -5.72 -11.75 -6.34
C LEU A 17 -6.65 -10.61 -5.93
N PHE A 18 -7.95 -10.89 -5.89
CA PHE A 18 -8.97 -9.91 -5.50
C PHE A 18 -9.88 -10.44 -4.40
N PHE A 19 -9.97 -9.71 -3.28
CA PHE A 19 -10.75 -10.06 -2.09
C PHE A 19 -11.80 -8.98 -1.79
N PRO A 20 -13.01 -9.07 -2.36
CA PRO A 20 -14.09 -8.14 -2.02
C PRO A 20 -14.43 -8.22 -0.54
N GLY A 21 -14.54 -7.06 0.13
CA GLY A 21 -14.96 -7.00 1.54
C GLY A 21 -13.97 -7.64 2.52
N LEU A 22 -12.67 -7.68 2.16
CA LEU A 22 -11.62 -8.18 3.06
C LEU A 22 -11.59 -7.42 4.40
N LEU A 23 -11.89 -6.12 4.37
CA LEU A 23 -12.01 -5.29 5.56
C LEU A 23 -13.49 -5.11 5.92
N GLU A 24 -13.79 -5.22 7.21
CA GLU A 24 -15.09 -4.85 7.74
C GLU A 24 -15.37 -3.35 7.57
N ALA A 25 -16.66 -2.98 7.54
CA ALA A 25 -17.08 -1.59 7.33
C ALA A 25 -16.58 -0.66 8.45
N THR A 26 -16.58 -1.12 9.70
CA THR A 26 -16.06 -0.40 10.87
C THR A 26 -14.56 -0.09 10.69
N ARG A 27 -13.77 -1.10 10.33
CA ARG A 27 -12.34 -0.96 10.07
C ARG A 27 -12.03 0.00 8.92
N THR A 28 -12.85 -0.06 7.87
CA THR A 28 -12.75 0.86 6.73
C THR A 28 -13.03 2.31 7.17
N CYS A 29 -14.04 2.52 8.01
CA CYS A 29 -14.37 3.84 8.56
C CYS A 29 -13.23 4.40 9.42
N GLU A 30 -12.64 3.61 10.31
CA GLU A 30 -11.48 4.01 11.12
C GLU A 30 -10.31 4.49 10.26
N LEU A 31 -9.98 3.75 9.19
CA LEU A 31 -8.93 4.14 8.26
C LEU A 31 -9.27 5.45 7.56
N GLN A 32 -10.51 5.61 7.09
CA GLN A 32 -10.98 6.83 6.43
C GLN A 32 -10.95 8.05 7.34
N GLU A 33 -11.37 7.92 8.59
CA GLU A 33 -11.32 9.00 9.58
C GLU A 33 -9.88 9.42 9.89
N SER A 34 -8.95 8.45 9.93
CA SER A 34 -7.53 8.74 10.16
C SER A 34 -6.84 9.46 8.99
N LEU A 35 -7.40 9.39 7.78
CA LEU A 35 -6.78 10.00 6.58
C LEU A 35 -6.62 11.51 6.73
N THR A 36 -7.57 12.22 7.33
CA THR A 36 -7.48 13.68 7.49
C THR A 36 -6.18 14.06 8.21
N THR A 37 -5.93 13.46 9.38
CA THR A 37 -4.71 13.70 10.16
C THR A 37 -3.44 13.28 9.42
N VAL A 38 -3.48 12.15 8.71
CA VAL A 38 -2.34 11.64 7.93
C VAL A 38 -1.97 12.58 6.79
N LEU A 39 -2.96 13.14 6.09
CA LEU A 39 -2.79 14.01 4.93
C LEU A 39 -2.38 15.44 5.31
N GLU A 40 -2.79 15.92 6.48
CA GLU A 40 -2.43 17.24 7.02
C GLU A 40 -1.04 17.29 7.66
N ARG A 41 -0.42 16.11 7.88
CA ARG A 41 0.89 16.01 8.49
C ARG A 41 1.92 16.85 7.72
N ARG A 42 2.78 17.52 8.50
CA ARG A 42 3.91 18.31 7.98
C ARG A 42 5.20 17.54 8.18
N GLY A 43 5.80 17.12 7.09
CA GLY A 43 7.08 16.42 7.08
C GLY A 43 7.40 15.86 5.69
N PRO A 44 8.63 15.35 5.51
CA PRO A 44 9.09 14.81 4.22
C PRO A 44 8.29 13.58 3.74
N GLU A 45 7.58 12.90 4.64
CA GLU A 45 6.73 11.76 4.35
C GLU A 45 5.47 12.11 3.56
N VAL A 46 5.02 13.38 3.59
CA VAL A 46 3.87 13.86 2.82
C VAL A 46 4.36 14.67 1.62
N ILE A 47 4.34 14.06 0.45
CA ILE A 47 4.63 14.73 -0.81
C ILE A 47 3.37 15.44 -1.29
N ARG A 48 3.48 16.74 -1.55
CA ARG A 48 2.40 17.59 -2.06
C ARG A 48 2.57 17.84 -3.55
N GLU A 49 1.46 18.10 -4.25
CA GLU A 49 1.49 18.47 -5.66
C GLU A 49 2.31 19.76 -5.86
N GLU A 50 3.15 19.80 -6.88
CA GLU A 50 4.00 20.96 -7.16
C GLU A 50 3.18 22.18 -7.62
N SER A 51 2.03 21.95 -8.24
CA SER A 51 1.20 23.00 -8.83
C SER A 51 0.54 23.93 -7.80
N ASP A 52 0.24 23.43 -6.61
CA ASP A 52 -0.39 24.22 -5.54
C ASP A 52 0.37 24.18 -4.20
N GLY A 53 1.30 23.23 -4.01
CA GLY A 53 2.09 23.05 -2.79
C GLY A 53 1.27 22.68 -1.55
N VAL A 54 -0.03 22.43 -1.71
CA VAL A 54 -1.00 22.27 -0.61
C VAL A 54 -1.63 20.89 -0.66
N ALA A 55 -2.05 20.41 -1.83
CA ALA A 55 -2.73 19.12 -1.95
C ALA A 55 -1.74 17.95 -1.74
N PRO A 56 -1.97 17.06 -0.76
CA PRO A 56 -1.15 15.85 -0.64
C PRO A 56 -1.38 14.93 -1.84
N ARG A 57 -0.28 14.51 -2.47
CA ARG A 57 -0.23 13.58 -3.61
C ARG A 57 0.08 12.15 -3.17
N LEU A 58 0.98 12.03 -2.20
CA LEU A 58 1.56 10.77 -1.79
C LEU A 58 1.98 10.87 -0.32
N VAL A 59 1.61 9.88 0.48
CA VAL A 59 2.08 9.77 1.87
C VAL A 59 2.85 8.47 2.03
N PHE A 60 4.11 8.57 2.42
CA PHE A 60 4.95 7.43 2.74
C PHE A 60 4.84 7.05 4.21
N GLY A 61 5.00 5.77 4.51
CA GLY A 61 5.27 5.32 5.88
C GLY A 61 4.17 5.56 6.91
N ALA A 62 2.91 5.74 6.48
CA ALA A 62 1.79 6.04 7.40
C ALA A 62 1.66 5.04 8.56
N HIS A 63 2.06 3.79 8.35
CA HIS A 63 2.10 2.76 9.38
C HIS A 63 2.99 3.10 10.59
N GLN A 64 4.00 3.97 10.44
CA GLN A 64 4.90 4.35 11.53
C GLN A 64 4.33 5.44 12.44
N PHE A 65 3.35 6.22 11.98
CA PHE A 65 2.85 7.40 12.70
C PHE A 65 1.33 7.50 12.78
N SER A 66 0.60 6.56 12.17
CA SER A 66 -0.86 6.43 12.31
C SER A 66 -1.18 5.03 12.80
N GLU A 67 -1.74 4.94 14.00
CA GLU A 67 -2.08 3.65 14.63
C GLU A 67 -3.02 2.79 13.76
N PRO A 68 -4.13 3.31 13.18
CA PRO A 68 -4.97 2.52 12.29
C PRO A 68 -4.22 1.92 11.09
N PHE A 69 -3.31 2.69 10.48
CA PHE A 69 -2.50 2.19 9.37
C PHE A 69 -1.38 1.25 9.83
N GLY A 70 -0.85 1.43 11.04
CA GLY A 70 0.11 0.52 11.65
C GLY A 70 -0.50 -0.85 11.88
N GLN A 71 -1.68 -0.89 12.50
CA GLN A 71 -2.41 -2.13 12.72
C GLN A 71 -2.88 -2.78 11.40
N LEU A 72 -3.23 -1.99 10.37
CA LEU A 72 -3.52 -2.52 9.05
C LEU A 72 -2.29 -3.20 8.44
N ALA A 73 -1.13 -2.54 8.47
CA ALA A 73 0.10 -3.04 7.87
C ALA A 73 0.58 -4.38 8.48
N SER A 74 0.27 -4.62 9.76
CA SER A 74 0.58 -5.88 10.44
C SER A 74 -0.60 -6.85 10.52
N SER A 75 -1.72 -6.59 9.83
CA SER A 75 -2.91 -7.42 9.91
C SER A 75 -2.63 -8.85 9.41
N PRO A 76 -2.98 -9.91 10.17
CA PRO A 76 -2.83 -11.30 9.71
C PRO A 76 -3.58 -11.62 8.42
N ASP A 77 -4.61 -10.85 8.07
CA ASP A 77 -5.35 -11.01 6.82
C ASP A 77 -4.62 -10.46 5.60
N LEU A 78 -3.59 -9.64 5.80
CA LEU A 78 -2.69 -9.16 4.75
C LEU A 78 -1.33 -9.88 4.77
N VAL A 79 -0.72 -9.98 5.95
CA VAL A 79 0.63 -10.55 6.12
C VAL A 79 0.68 -12.03 5.80
N SER A 80 -0.29 -12.82 6.28
CA SER A 80 -0.20 -14.29 6.13
C SER A 80 -0.30 -14.74 4.67
N PRO A 81 -1.22 -14.21 3.84
CA PRO A 81 -1.24 -14.50 2.40
C PRO A 81 0.07 -14.14 1.68
N VAL A 82 0.67 -13.00 2.01
CA VAL A 82 1.95 -12.57 1.40
C VAL A 82 3.08 -13.52 1.79
N GLY A 83 3.15 -13.93 3.06
CA GLY A 83 4.12 -14.93 3.52
C GLY A 83 3.93 -16.29 2.84
N GLN A 84 2.68 -16.70 2.56
CA GLN A 84 2.42 -17.92 1.79
C GLN A 84 2.90 -17.81 0.34
N ILE A 85 2.66 -16.68 -0.32
CA ILE A 85 3.09 -16.45 -1.71
C ILE A 85 4.62 -16.40 -1.82
N LEU A 86 5.29 -15.75 -0.87
CA LEU A 86 6.74 -15.57 -0.90
C LEU A 86 7.50 -16.78 -0.33
N GLU A 87 6.80 -17.69 0.36
CA GLU A 87 7.35 -18.85 1.07
C GLU A 87 8.51 -18.48 2.02
N ASP A 88 8.39 -17.33 2.69
CA ASP A 88 9.45 -16.76 3.53
C ASP A 88 8.88 -15.90 4.66
N GLU A 89 9.73 -15.54 5.62
CA GLU A 89 9.45 -14.44 6.54
C GLU A 89 9.44 -13.12 5.78
N ILE A 90 8.51 -12.24 6.15
CA ILE A 90 8.29 -10.99 5.42
C ILE A 90 8.46 -9.78 6.33
N TYR A 91 8.81 -8.66 5.71
CA TYR A 91 8.79 -7.34 6.35
C TYR A 91 8.23 -6.32 5.35
N LEU A 92 7.79 -5.18 5.87
CA LEU A 92 7.26 -4.11 5.05
C LEU A 92 8.40 -3.30 4.42
N HIS A 93 8.64 -3.50 3.12
CA HIS A 93 9.62 -2.72 2.36
C HIS A 93 9.19 -1.26 2.19
N GLN A 94 7.93 -1.03 1.79
CA GLN A 94 7.38 0.31 1.58
C GLN A 94 5.86 0.33 1.83
N SER A 95 5.34 1.43 2.36
CA SER A 95 3.90 1.73 2.36
C SER A 95 3.64 3.11 1.78
N ARG A 96 2.58 3.22 0.98
CA ARG A 96 2.14 4.48 0.38
C ARG A 96 0.62 4.64 0.41
N ILE A 97 0.16 5.86 0.64
CA ILE A 97 -1.22 6.28 0.41
C ILE A 97 -1.21 7.27 -0.75
N ASN A 98 -1.99 6.97 -1.79
CA ASN A 98 -2.05 7.74 -3.03
C ASN A 98 -3.44 8.40 -3.14
N PRO A 99 -3.71 9.49 -2.40
CA PRO A 99 -4.98 10.20 -2.53
C PRO A 99 -5.18 10.68 -3.98
N LYS A 100 -6.31 10.31 -4.58
CA LYS A 100 -6.75 10.86 -5.87
C LYS A 100 -7.87 11.84 -5.62
N MET A 101 -7.53 13.12 -5.63
CA MET A 101 -8.52 14.19 -5.45
C MET A 101 -9.53 14.18 -6.61
N GLY A 102 -10.79 14.48 -6.28
CA GLY A 102 -11.88 14.54 -7.26
C GLY A 102 -11.65 15.61 -8.33
N MET A 103 -12.48 15.57 -9.37
CA MET A 103 -12.51 16.58 -10.46
C MET A 103 -11.22 16.68 -11.29
N GLY A 104 -10.46 15.59 -11.44
CA GLY A 104 -9.29 15.53 -12.32
C GLY A 104 -8.04 16.22 -11.78
N GLN A 105 -8.03 16.59 -10.50
CA GLN A 105 -6.86 17.19 -9.83
C GLN A 105 -5.83 16.13 -9.41
N GLY A 106 -6.19 14.85 -9.38
CA GLY A 106 -5.23 13.75 -9.25
C GLY A 106 -4.58 13.43 -10.59
N GLY A 107 -3.26 13.63 -10.70
CA GLY A 107 -2.50 13.23 -11.88
C GLY A 107 -2.64 11.74 -12.22
N ALA A 108 -2.34 11.38 -13.47
CA ALA A 108 -2.30 9.99 -13.90
C ALA A 108 -1.01 9.30 -13.44
N TRP A 109 -1.11 8.01 -13.11
CA TRP A 109 0.05 7.14 -12.95
C TRP A 109 0.29 6.43 -14.28
N THR A 110 1.46 6.64 -14.88
CA THR A 110 1.84 5.95 -16.11
C THR A 110 1.98 4.46 -15.84
N TRP A 111 1.79 3.64 -16.87
CA TRP A 111 2.13 2.21 -16.78
C TRP A 111 3.59 2.03 -16.38
N HIS A 112 3.83 1.22 -15.36
CA HIS A 112 5.17 0.93 -14.83
C HIS A 112 5.16 -0.42 -14.09
N GLN A 113 6.35 -0.90 -13.73
CA GLN A 113 6.57 -1.99 -12.79
C GLN A 113 7.27 -1.44 -11.55
N ASP A 114 6.94 -1.96 -10.37
CA ASP A 114 7.52 -1.50 -9.10
C ASP A 114 8.94 -2.09 -8.86
N TYR A 115 9.24 -3.32 -9.32
CA TYR A 115 10.55 -3.95 -9.06
C TYR A 115 11.78 -3.23 -9.68
N PRO A 116 11.77 -2.75 -10.94
CA PRO A 116 12.94 -2.09 -11.53
C PRO A 116 13.53 -0.92 -10.71
N PRO A 117 12.74 0.05 -10.20
CA PRO A 117 13.27 1.07 -9.30
C PRO A 117 13.74 0.47 -7.97
N TRP A 118 13.04 -0.50 -7.36
CA TRP A 118 13.51 -1.16 -6.14
C TRP A 118 14.88 -1.83 -6.32
N LYS A 119 15.12 -2.44 -7.48
CA LYS A 119 16.43 -3.03 -7.81
C LYS A 119 17.52 -1.99 -7.98
N THR A 120 17.24 -0.97 -8.78
CA THR A 120 18.27 -0.04 -9.28
C THR A 120 18.56 1.12 -8.33
N ILE A 121 17.55 1.52 -7.54
CA ILE A 121 17.62 2.63 -6.59
C ILE A 121 17.82 2.10 -5.17
N ASP A 122 17.01 1.11 -4.76
CA ASP A 122 16.98 0.62 -3.38
C ASP A 122 17.86 -0.63 -3.15
N GLY A 123 18.38 -1.24 -4.22
CA GLY A 123 19.28 -2.40 -4.16
C GLY A 123 18.59 -3.75 -3.96
N MET A 124 17.28 -3.86 -4.22
CA MET A 124 16.54 -5.13 -4.12
C MET A 124 17.03 -6.14 -5.17
N ALA A 125 17.73 -7.19 -4.71
CA ALA A 125 18.44 -8.11 -5.60
C ALA A 125 17.50 -8.93 -6.51
N GLU A 126 16.39 -9.42 -5.96
CA GLU A 126 15.44 -10.33 -6.61
C GLU A 126 14.01 -9.78 -6.49
N PRO A 127 13.12 -10.07 -7.46
CA PRO A 127 11.71 -9.66 -7.42
C PRO A 127 10.89 -10.55 -6.46
N ARG A 128 11.37 -10.70 -5.22
CA ARG A 128 10.70 -11.42 -4.11
C ARG A 128 10.10 -10.39 -3.16
N CYS A 129 9.11 -9.67 -3.67
CA CYS A 129 8.53 -8.48 -3.07
C CYS A 129 7.02 -8.45 -3.26
#